data_AF-A0A133KB74-F1
#
_entry.id   AF-A0A133KB74-F1
#
_cell.length_a   1.000
_cell.length_b   1.000
_cell.length_c   1.000
_cell.angle_alpha   90.00
_cell.angle_beta   90.00
_cell.angle_gamma   90.00
#
_symmetry.space_group_name_H-M   'P 1'
#
loop_
_entity.id
_entity.type
_entity.pdbx_description
1 polymer ?
#
loop_
_entity_poly.entity_id
_entity_poly.type
_entity_poly.pdbx_seq_one_letter_code
_entity_poly.pdbx_strand_id
1 'polypeptide(L)'
;MEKEEVRNMDLANYLEYKRPTVTRMLKKLENKGLIIYGEDKIIRLTEESKIFCEKMYTRHKYLTDVFIRLGIDAKNAEDEACLIEHVISDETFEKLKKHFDYNL
;
A
#
# COMPACT_ATOMS: atom_id res chain seq x y z
N MET A 1 -3.81 -5.02 7.70
CA MET A 1 -5.12 -5.19 8.35
C MET A 1 -5.84 -6.33 7.64
N GLU A 2 -6.10 -7.45 8.31
CA GLU A 2 -6.81 -8.59 7.71
C GLU A 2 -8.29 -8.56 8.15
N LYS A 3 -9.09 -7.76 7.44
CA LYS A 3 -10.55 -7.75 7.62
C LYS A 3 -11.22 -7.90 6.26
N GLU A 4 -12.26 -8.71 6.19
CA GLU A 4 -13.10 -8.84 4.99
C GLU A 4 -13.82 -7.53 4.64
N GLU A 5 -14.20 -6.76 5.66
CA GLU A 5 -14.83 -5.44 5.50
C GLU A 5 -14.04 -4.36 6.24
N VAL A 6 -13.76 -3.24 5.56
CA VAL A 6 -13.06 -2.09 6.12
C VAL A 6 -13.99 -0.88 6.15
N ARG A 7 -14.13 -0.25 7.33
CA ARG A 7 -14.93 0.94 7.55
C ARG A 7 -14.03 2.13 7.87
N ASN A 8 -14.60 3.33 7.78
CA ASN A 8 -13.91 4.59 8.09
C ASN A 8 -13.22 4.58 9.47
N MET A 9 -13.89 4.03 10.49
CA MET A 9 -13.31 3.94 11.85
C MET A 9 -12.07 3.05 11.89
N ASP A 10 -12.03 1.98 11.09
CA ASP A 10 -10.86 1.10 11.04
C ASP A 10 -9.67 1.85 10.46
N LEU A 11 -9.86 2.58 9.36
CA LEU A 11 -8.80 3.41 8.77
C LEU A 11 -8.36 4.56 9.69
N ALA A 12 -9.29 5.20 10.40
CA ALA A 12 -8.98 6.26 11.35
C ALA A 12 -8.06 5.75 12.48
N ASN A 13 -8.37 4.57 13.02
CA ASN A 13 -7.56 3.96 14.06
C ASN A 13 -6.21 3.47 13.51
N TYR A 14 -6.21 2.81 12.35
CA TYR A 14 -4.99 2.24 11.76
C TYR A 14 -3.99 3.32 11.31
N LEU A 15 -4.48 4.39 10.70
CA LEU A 15 -3.64 5.51 10.23
C LEU A 15 -3.41 6.57 11.32
N GLU A 16 -3.93 6.36 12.52
CA GLU A 16 -3.87 7.31 13.64
C GLU A 16 -4.38 8.73 13.29
N TYR A 17 -5.38 8.81 12.41
CA TYR A 17 -6.01 10.07 12.01
C TYR A 17 -7.40 10.23 12.62
N LYS A 18 -7.80 11.49 12.85
CA LYS A 18 -9.17 11.80 13.25
C LYS A 18 -10.16 11.39 12.15
N ARG A 19 -11.29 10.79 12.56
CA ARG A 19 -12.38 10.35 11.67
C ARG A 19 -12.81 11.39 10.62
N PRO A 20 -12.98 12.70 10.92
CA PRO A 20 -13.31 13.70 9.90
C PRO A 20 -12.26 13.83 8.79
N THR A 21 -10.98 13.64 9.11
CA THR A 21 -9.88 13.65 8.12
C THR A 21 -10.03 12.49 7.16
N VAL A 22 -10.24 11.27 7.68
CA VAL A 22 -10.44 10.06 6.87
C VAL A 22 -11.69 10.18 6.01
N THR A 23 -12.82 10.66 6.56
CA THR A 23 -14.05 10.91 5.77
C THR A 23 -13.78 11.80 4.56
N ARG A 24 -13.03 12.90 4.75
CA ARG A 24 -12.68 13.82 3.67
C ARG A 24 -11.77 13.15 2.63
N MET A 25 -10.85 12.28 3.04
CA MET A 25 -9.99 11.53 2.13
C MET A 25 -10.80 10.51 1.31
N LEU A 26 -11.68 9.75 1.96
CA LEU A 26 -12.55 8.77 1.28
C LEU A 26 -13.41 9.45 0.21
N LYS A 27 -14.02 10.59 0.52
CA LYS A 27 -14.80 11.34 -0.47
C LYS A 27 -13.97 11.81 -1.66
N LYS A 28 -12.70 12.19 -1.45
CA LYS A 28 -11.79 12.53 -2.56
C LYS A 28 -11.45 11.31 -3.43
N LEU A 29 -11.23 10.16 -2.83
CA LEU A 29 -10.95 8.91 -3.55
C LEU A 29 -12.17 8.42 -4.33
N GLU A 30 -13.36 8.52 -3.73
CA GLU A 30 -14.63 8.19 -4.37
C GLU A 30 -14.90 9.10 -5.57
N ASN A 31 -14.73 10.42 -5.42
CA ASN A 31 -14.86 11.37 -6.52
C ASN A 31 -13.87 11.13 -7.67
N LYS A 32 -12.75 10.45 -7.40
CA LYS A 32 -11.76 10.05 -8.41
C LYS A 32 -12.06 8.68 -9.03
N GLY A 33 -13.12 8.00 -8.60
CA GLY A 33 -13.45 6.64 -9.08
C GLY A 33 -12.50 5.56 -8.57
N LEU A 34 -11.75 5.82 -7.50
CA LEU A 34 -10.77 4.87 -6.97
C LEU A 34 -11.37 3.92 -5.92
N ILE A 35 -12.45 4.35 -5.27
CA ILE A 35 -13.18 3.55 -4.30
C ILE A 35 -14.69 3.65 -4.52
N ILE A 36 -15.41 2.67 -3.99
CA ILE A 36 -16.86 2.66 -3.83
C ILE A 36 -17.13 2.75 -2.32
N TYR A 37 -17.87 3.78 -1.89
CA TYR A 37 -18.22 4.00 -0.48
C TYR A 37 -19.73 4.15 -0.32
N GLY A 38 -20.43 3.01 -0.25
CA GLY A 38 -21.89 2.93 -0.23
C GLY A 38 -22.54 3.32 1.10
N GLU A 39 -23.87 3.20 1.14
CA GLU A 39 -24.67 3.44 2.35
C GLU A 39 -24.29 2.51 3.51
N ASP A 40 -23.84 1.30 3.18
CA ASP A 40 -23.32 0.29 4.11
C ASP A 40 -22.04 0.70 4.83
N LYS A 41 -21.41 1.82 4.44
CA LYS A 41 -20.15 2.37 4.99
C LYS A 41 -18.95 1.43 4.87
N ILE A 42 -19.01 0.48 3.94
CA ILE A 42 -17.89 -0.41 3.61
C ILE A 42 -17.11 0.21 2.47
N ILE A 43 -15.78 0.26 2.62
CA ILE A 43 -14.86 0.81 1.64
C ILE A 43 -14.42 -0.32 0.72
N ARG A 44 -14.68 -0.16 -0.59
CA ARG A 44 -14.27 -1.14 -1.61
C ARG A 44 -13.39 -0.44 -2.63
N LEU A 45 -12.33 -1.11 -3.08
CA LEU A 45 -11.54 -0.64 -4.22
C LEU A 45 -12.33 -0.86 -5.51
N THR A 46 -12.19 0.05 -6.47
CA THR A 46 -12.54 -0.26 -7.86
C THR A 46 -11.53 -1.24 -8.45
N GLU A 47 -11.89 -1.91 -9.55
CA GLU A 47 -10.99 -2.88 -10.20
C GLU A 47 -9.65 -2.23 -10.60
N GLU A 48 -9.71 -1.01 -11.15
CA GLU A 48 -8.52 -0.22 -11.49
C GLU A 48 -7.63 0.03 -10.27
N SER A 49 -8.23 0.45 -9.15
CA SER A 49 -7.46 0.71 -7.93
C SER A 49 -6.93 -0.55 -7.29
N LYS A 50 -7.64 -1.68 -7.43
CA LYS A 50 -7.19 -2.97 -6.95
C LYS A 50 -5.90 -3.38 -7.67
N ILE A 51 -5.85 -3.30 -9.00
CA ILE A 51 -4.64 -3.58 -9.79
C ILE A 51 -3.48 -2.68 -9.35
N PHE A 52 -3.74 -1.39 -9.16
CA PHE A 52 -2.72 -0.45 -8.71
C PHE A 52 -2.21 -0.77 -7.29
N CYS A 53 -3.11 -1.02 -6.34
CA CYS A 53 -2.77 -1.38 -4.97
C CYS A 53 -2.01 -2.70 -4.88
N GLU A 54 -2.39 -3.71 -5.66
CA GLU A 54 -1.67 -4.99 -5.75
C GLU A 54 -0.25 -4.81 -6.28
N LYS A 55 -0.05 -3.96 -7.29
CA LYS A 55 1.27 -3.63 -7.81
C LYS A 55 2.15 -2.94 -6.75
N MET A 56 1.60 -1.96 -6.02
CA MET A 56 2.32 -1.32 -4.91
C MET A 56 2.67 -2.35 -3.85
N TYR A 57 1.68 -3.07 -3.31
CA TYR A 57 1.92 -4.07 -2.27
C TYR A 57 2.95 -5.14 -2.65
N THR A 58 2.98 -5.54 -3.92
CA THR A 58 4.02 -6.46 -4.44
C THR A 58 5.42 -5.85 -4.34
N ARG A 59 5.57 -4.56 -4.67
CA ARG A 59 6.84 -3.83 -4.53
C ARG A 59 7.24 -3.70 -3.07
N HIS A 60 6.32 -3.29 -2.20
CA HIS A 60 6.53 -3.26 -0.75
C HIS A 60 7.16 -4.56 -0.27
N LYS A 61 6.47 -5.68 -0.49
CA LYS A 61 6.89 -7.00 0.00
C LYS A 61 8.24 -7.43 -0.57
N TYR A 62 8.48 -7.17 -1.86
CA TYR A 62 9.75 -7.50 -2.50
C TYR A 62 10.91 -6.69 -1.90
N LEU A 63 10.74 -5.37 -1.76
CA LEU A 63 11.77 -4.49 -1.21
C LEU A 63 12.05 -4.82 0.26
N THR A 64 11.02 -5.06 1.07
CA THR A 64 11.18 -5.51 2.47
C THR A 64 12.03 -6.77 2.55
N ASP A 65 11.74 -7.77 1.72
CA ASP A 65 12.47 -9.04 1.67
C ASP A 65 13.93 -8.85 1.20
N VAL A 66 14.17 -8.01 0.18
CA VAL A 66 15.52 -7.62 -0.25
C VAL A 66 16.29 -6.94 0.90
N PHE A 67 15.69 -5.99 1.59
CA PHE A 67 16.34 -5.25 2.67
C PHE A 67 16.67 -6.15 3.86
N ILE A 68 15.77 -7.06 4.24
CA ILE A 68 16.04 -8.07 5.26
C ILE A 68 17.23 -8.96 4.85
N ARG A 69 17.29 -9.40 3.59
CA ARG A 69 18.44 -10.18 3.08
C ARG A 69 19.75 -9.41 3.09
N LEU A 70 19.70 -8.10 2.93
CA LEU A 70 20.86 -7.21 3.08
C LEU A 70 21.29 -7.02 4.55
N GLY A 71 20.55 -7.60 5.51
CA GLY A 71 20.85 -7.53 6.94
C GLY A 71 20.21 -6.35 7.66
N ILE A 72 19.24 -5.66 7.03
CA ILE A 72 18.48 -4.60 7.67
C ILE A 72 17.45 -5.23 8.61
N ASP A 73 17.28 -4.65 9.80
CA ASP A 73 16.25 -5.09 10.76
C ASP A 73 14.85 -5.05 10.12
N ALA A 74 14.02 -6.06 10.42
CA ALA A 74 12.73 -6.25 9.76
C ALA A 74 11.81 -5.04 9.83
N LYS A 75 11.81 -4.31 10.96
CA LYS A 75 10.97 -3.12 11.11
C LYS A 75 11.47 -1.98 10.21
N ASN A 76 12.78 -1.73 10.21
CA ASN A 76 13.37 -0.71 9.33
C ASN A 76 13.21 -1.07 7.86
N ALA A 77 13.36 -2.35 7.51
CA ALA A 77 13.14 -2.84 6.15
C ALA A 77 11.70 -2.57 5.68
N GLU A 78 10.70 -2.84 6.51
CA GLU A 78 9.29 -2.57 6.20
C GLU A 78 9.00 -1.07 6.08
N ASP A 79 9.45 -0.28 7.07
CA ASP A 79 9.24 1.17 7.12
C ASP A 79 9.88 1.86 5.90
N GLU A 80 11.11 1.50 5.54
CA GLU A 80 11.83 2.07 4.40
C GLU A 80 11.28 1.58 3.05
N ALA A 81 10.91 0.30 2.93
CA ALA A 81 10.27 -0.22 1.72
C ALA A 81 8.96 0.49 1.42
N CYS A 82 8.15 0.80 2.44
CA CYS A 82 6.92 1.59 2.34
C CYS A 82 7.17 2.99 1.76
N LEU A 83 8.29 3.63 2.10
CA LEU A 83 8.64 4.94 1.53
C LEU A 83 9.15 4.82 0.10
N ILE A 84 10.02 3.85 -0.14
CA ILE A 84 10.73 3.68 -1.42
C ILE A 84 9.77 3.24 -2.53
N GLU A 85 8.84 2.33 -2.24
CA GLU A 85 7.95 1.77 -3.25
C GLU A 85 7.13 2.81 -4.02
N HIS A 86 6.82 3.94 -3.37
CA HIS A 86 6.02 5.04 -3.91
C HIS A 86 6.82 6.00 -4.79
N VAL A 87 8.16 5.99 -4.71
CA VAL A 87 9.00 6.99 -5.37
C VAL A 87 9.85 6.43 -6.49
N ILE A 88 10.22 5.14 -6.43
CA ILE A 88 11.05 4.54 -7.48
C ILE A 88 10.22 4.24 -8.74
N SER A 89 10.85 4.38 -9.91
CA SER A 89 10.20 4.06 -11.19
C SER A 89 10.00 2.55 -11.38
N ASP A 90 9.18 2.17 -12.36
CA ASP A 90 9.07 0.76 -12.76
C ASP A 90 10.39 0.22 -13.29
N GLU A 91 11.13 1.02 -14.06
CA GLU A 91 12.44 0.64 -14.59
C GLU A 91 13.44 0.34 -13.46
N THR A 92 13.50 1.19 -12.43
CA THR A 92 14.36 0.98 -11.27
C THR A 92 13.99 -0.30 -10.53
N PHE A 93 12.69 -0.54 -10.30
CA PHE A 93 12.23 -1.74 -9.62
C PHE A 93 12.57 -3.02 -10.39
N GLU A 94 12.34 -3.06 -11.71
CA GLU A 94 12.68 -4.22 -12.53
C GLU A 94 14.19 -4.49 -12.57
N LYS A 95 15.02 -3.43 -12.59
CA LYS A 95 16.49 -3.58 -12.51
C LYS A 95 16.95 -4.10 -11.15
N LEU A 96 16.36 -3.61 -10.06
CA LEU A 96 16.63 -4.14 -8.71
C LEU A 96 16.24 -5.62 -8.65
N LYS A 97 15.04 -5.94 -9.12
CA LYS A 97 14.55 -7.31 -9.15
C LYS A 97 15.48 -8.23 -9.92
N LYS A 98 15.87 -7.84 -11.13
CA LYS A 98 16.85 -8.55 -11.93
C LYS A 98 18.19 -8.72 -11.20
N HIS A 99 18.67 -7.71 -10.49
CA HIS A 99 19.95 -7.81 -9.79
C HIS A 99 19.89 -8.81 -8.62
N PHE A 100 18.85 -8.75 -7.79
CA PHE A 100 18.75 -9.62 -6.61
C PHE A 100 18.29 -11.03 -6.95
N ASP A 101 17.45 -11.21 -7.97
CA ASP A 101 16.98 -12.54 -8.40
C ASP A 101 18.07 -13.34 -9.14
N TYR A 102 19.05 -12.67 -9.79
CA TYR A 102 20.17 -13.34 -10.49
C TYR A 102 21.34 -13.72 -9.55
N ASN A 103 21.43 -13.10 -8.37
CA ASN A 103 22.47 -13.39 -7.38
C ASN A 103 22.02 -14.44 -6.36
N LEU A 104 21.00 -15.24 -6.73
CA LEU A 104 20.44 -16.40 -6.05
C LEU A 104 20.61 -17.63 -6.96
#